data_AF-A0A3R6W5M2-F1
#
_entry.id   AF-A0A3R6W5M2-F1
#
_cell.length_a   1.000
_cell.length_b   1.000
_cell.length_c   1.000
_cell.angle_alpha   90.00
_cell.angle_beta   90.00
_cell.angle_gamma   90.00
#
_symmetry.space_group_name_H-M   'P 1'
#
loop_
_entity.id
_entity.type
_entity.pdbx_description
1 polymer ?
#
loop_
_entity_poly.entity_id
_entity_poly.type
_entity_poly.pdbx_seq_one_letter_code
_entity_poly.pdbx_strand_id
1 'polypeptide(L)'
;MLLVTVLMIYYKQVAEGYADRERFQTMQQVGLSKQETRQAIHSQVLLVFMLPIIGATVNIAFALPAISSILKQLSLYNDQLVIYVALSTLGIMLLAYLAIYGLTTKVYERLVHAY
;
A
#
# COMPACT_ATOMS: atom_id res chain seq x y z
N MET A 1 -7.67 -11.78 1.15
CA MET A 1 -6.68 -11.03 0.36
C MET A 1 -6.05 -9.90 1.15
N LEU A 2 -6.83 -8.90 1.63
CA LEU A 2 -6.32 -7.72 2.34
C LEU A 2 -5.28 -8.02 3.44
N LEU A 3 -5.64 -8.87 4.43
CA LEU A 3 -4.76 -9.17 5.55
C LEU A 3 -3.44 -9.83 5.12
N VAL A 4 -3.50 -10.79 4.19
CA VAL A 4 -2.32 -11.50 3.69
C VAL A 4 -1.38 -10.54 2.96
N THR A 5 -1.92 -9.71 2.08
CA THR A 5 -1.12 -8.72 1.33
C THR A 5 -0.50 -7.69 2.27
N VAL A 6 -1.26 -7.21 3.27
CA VAL A 6 -0.76 -6.28 4.30
C VAL A 6 0.39 -6.87 5.10
N LEU A 7 0.23 -8.10 5.62
CA LEU A 7 1.26 -8.76 6.41
C LEU A 7 2.51 -9.06 5.57
N MET A 8 2.33 -9.50 4.32
CA MET A 8 3.43 -9.76 3.40
C MET A 8 4.25 -8.51 3.12
N ILE A 9 3.60 -7.38 2.80
CA ILE A 9 4.30 -6.13 2.52
C ILE A 9 4.96 -5.59 3.78
N TYR A 10 4.28 -5.64 4.94
CA TYR A 10 4.87 -5.24 6.22
C TYR A 10 6.16 -6.02 6.50
N TYR A 11 6.11 -7.35 6.39
CA TYR A 11 7.28 -8.20 6.59
C TYR A 11 8.41 -7.86 5.61
N LYS A 12 8.08 -7.71 4.33
CA LYS A 12 9.05 -7.34 3.29
C LYS A 12 9.76 -6.02 3.61
N GLN A 13 9.00 -4.98 3.97
CA GLN A 13 9.54 -3.66 4.26
C GLN A 13 10.38 -3.65 5.53
N VAL A 14 9.98 -4.40 6.56
CA VAL A 14 10.81 -4.58 7.76
C VAL A 14 12.14 -5.26 7.41
N ALA A 15 12.11 -6.33 6.61
CA ALA A 15 13.32 -7.02 6.17
C ALA A 15 14.24 -6.13 5.32
N GLU A 16 13.67 -5.35 4.39
CA GLU A 16 14.40 -4.33 3.61
C GLU A 16 15.04 -3.28 4.53
N GLY A 17 14.32 -2.78 5.54
CA GLY A 17 14.85 -1.79 6.48
C GLY A 17 16.03 -2.28 7.32
N TYR A 18 16.08 -3.58 7.64
CA TYR A 18 17.27 -4.18 8.26
C TYR A 18 18.45 -4.27 7.29
N ALA A 19 18.20 -4.68 6.03
CA ALA A 19 19.25 -4.83 5.03
C ALA A 19 19.84 -3.49 4.56
N ASP A 20 18.99 -2.46 4.42
CA ASP A 20 19.40 -1.14 3.91
C ASP A 20 20.10 -0.26 4.96
N ARG A 21 20.10 -0.67 6.24
CA ARG A 21 20.66 0.11 7.35
C ARG A 21 22.11 0.52 7.14
N GLU A 22 23.01 -0.45 6.93
CA GLU A 22 24.45 -0.18 6.75
C GLU A 22 24.70 0.72 5.53
N ARG A 23 23.91 0.50 4.48
CA ARG A 23 23.98 1.28 3.24
C ARG A 23 23.59 2.74 3.47
N PHE A 24 22.50 3.01 4.20
CA PHE A 24 22.10 4.37 4.55
C PHE A 24 23.09 5.06 5.50
N GLN A 25 23.66 4.32 6.47
CA GLN A 25 24.73 4.84 7.33
C GLN A 25 25.96 5.26 6.51
N THR A 26 26.37 4.44 5.54
CA THR A 26 27.46 4.76 4.62
C THR A 26 27.13 6.00 3.77
N MET A 27 25.92 6.09 3.21
CA MET A 27 25.51 7.27 2.44
C MET A 27 25.52 8.55 3.29
N GLN A 28 25.16 8.48 4.57
CA GLN A 28 25.23 9.62 5.49
C GLN A 28 26.67 10.07 5.74
N GLN A 29 27.63 9.14 5.83
CA GLN A 29 29.06 9.46 5.96
C GLN A 29 29.61 10.15 4.69
N VAL A 30 29.06 9.83 3.52
CA VAL A 30 29.44 10.42 2.23
C VAL A 30 28.71 11.76 1.97
N GLY A 31 27.77 12.17 2.82
CA GLY A 31 27.17 13.51 2.81
C GLY A 31 25.65 13.54 2.68
N LEU A 32 24.95 12.39 2.66
CA LEU A 32 23.49 12.37 2.65
C LEU A 32 22.93 12.88 3.99
N SER A 33 22.05 13.86 3.96
CA SER A 33 21.41 14.36 5.16
C SER A 33 20.38 13.35 5.72
N LYS A 34 20.05 13.48 7.01
CA LYS A 34 18.96 12.71 7.63
C LYS A 34 17.60 12.98 6.98
N GLN A 35 17.39 14.21 6.48
CA GLN A 35 16.16 14.59 5.78
C GLN A 35 16.03 13.87 4.44
N GLU A 36 17.11 13.80 3.66
CA GLU A 36 17.14 13.06 2.39
C GLU A 36 17.00 11.56 2.62
N THR A 37 17.63 11.01 3.66
CA THR A 37 17.46 9.61 4.09
C THR A 37 15.98 9.31 4.35
N ARG A 38 15.34 10.16 5.16
CA ARG A 38 13.93 10.03 5.50
C ARG A 38 13.04 10.11 4.25
N GLN A 39 13.31 11.05 3.35
CA GLN A 39 12.54 11.23 2.12
C GLN A 39 12.68 10.03 1.18
N ALA A 40 13.88 9.44 1.08
CA ALA A 40 14.13 8.23 0.31
C ALA A 40 13.34 7.04 0.84
N ILE A 41 13.36 6.81 2.17
CA ILE A 41 12.59 5.74 2.83
C ILE A 41 11.09 5.93 2.58
N HIS A 42 10.56 7.13 2.82
CA HIS A 42 9.16 7.42 2.57
C HIS A 42 8.75 7.13 1.11
N SER A 43 9.57 7.54 0.14
CA SER A 43 9.29 7.34 -1.29
C SER A 43 9.31 5.87 -1.68
N GLN A 44 10.29 5.09 -1.20
CA GLN A 44 10.38 3.65 -1.46
C GLN A 44 9.20 2.89 -0.86
N VAL A 45 8.91 3.13 0.42
CA VAL A 45 7.81 2.45 1.12
C VAL A 45 6.48 2.82 0.45
N LEU A 46 6.25 4.11 0.13
CA LEU A 46 5.01 4.55 -0.51
C LEU A 46 4.79 3.86 -1.85
N LEU A 47 5.82 3.77 -2.70
CA LEU A 47 5.72 3.12 -4.01
C LEU A 47 5.24 1.67 -3.90
N VAL A 48 5.86 0.89 -3.00
CA VAL A 48 5.50 -0.52 -2.80
C VAL A 48 4.08 -0.67 -2.27
N PHE A 49 3.64 0.25 -1.39
CA PHE A 49 2.29 0.25 -0.83
C PHE A 49 1.20 0.73 -1.82
N MET A 50 1.55 1.47 -2.87
CA MET A 50 0.58 1.89 -3.89
C MET A 50 0.23 0.80 -4.89
N LEU A 51 1.16 -0.14 -5.18
CA LEU A 51 0.93 -1.21 -6.16
C LEU A 51 -0.34 -2.04 -5.90
N PRO A 52 -0.64 -2.48 -4.65
CA PRO A 52 -1.86 -3.24 -4.38
C PRO A 52 -3.15 -2.45 -4.56
N ILE A 53 -3.12 -1.13 -4.35
CA ILE A 53 -4.28 -0.25 -4.54
C ILE A 53 -4.59 -0.11 -6.03
N ILE A 54 -3.54 0.08 -6.85
CA ILE A 54 -3.66 0.08 -8.31
C ILE A 54 -4.22 -1.26 -8.78
N GLY A 55 -3.65 -2.37 -8.29
CA GLY A 55 -4.12 -3.73 -8.62
C GLY A 55 -5.59 -3.96 -8.23
N ALA A 56 -6.01 -3.51 -7.05
CA ALA A 56 -7.40 -3.62 -6.60
C ALA A 56 -8.35 -2.77 -7.46
N THR A 57 -7.92 -1.57 -7.85
CA THR A 57 -8.70 -0.68 -8.72
C THR A 57 -8.90 -1.32 -10.10
N VAL A 58 -7.83 -1.84 -10.70
CA VAL A 58 -7.90 -2.56 -11.98
C VAL A 58 -8.76 -3.81 -11.87
N ASN A 59 -8.61 -4.58 -10.79
CA ASN A 59 -9.40 -5.79 -10.56
C ASN A 59 -10.91 -5.49 -10.47
N ILE A 60 -11.29 -4.46 -9.70
CA ILE A 60 -12.70 -4.04 -9.58
C ILE A 60 -13.20 -3.48 -10.92
N ALA A 61 -12.43 -2.62 -11.59
CA ALA A 61 -12.82 -2.06 -12.89
C ALA A 61 -13.09 -3.15 -13.94
N PHE A 62 -12.30 -4.22 -13.93
CA PHE A 62 -12.50 -5.38 -14.82
C PHE A 62 -13.68 -6.25 -14.41
N ALA A 63 -13.91 -6.44 -13.11
CA ALA A 63 -15.00 -7.28 -12.61
C ALA A 63 -16.38 -6.62 -12.67
N LEU A 64 -16.45 -5.29 -12.52
CA LEU A 64 -17.69 -4.53 -12.38
C LEU A 64 -18.69 -4.75 -13.54
N PRO A 65 -18.27 -4.75 -14.82
CA PRO A 65 -19.18 -5.02 -15.94
C PRO A 65 -19.80 -6.42 -15.88
N ALA A 66 -19.00 -7.44 -15.55
CA ALA A 66 -19.47 -8.82 -15.44
C ALA A 66 -20.45 -8.98 -14.27
N ILE A 67 -20.13 -8.42 -13.10
CA ILE A 67 -21.02 -8.41 -11.93
C ILE A 67 -22.33 -7.70 -12.26
N SER A 68 -22.26 -6.53 -12.90
CA SER A 68 -23.45 -5.75 -13.29
C SER A 68 -24.35 -6.50 -14.27
N SER A 69 -23.76 -7.23 -15.23
CA SER A 69 -24.52 -8.05 -16.18
C SER A 69 -25.26 -9.18 -15.49
N ILE A 70 -24.61 -9.89 -14.55
CA ILE A 70 -25.24 -10.97 -13.78
C ILE A 70 -26.39 -10.43 -12.92
N LEU A 71 -26.18 -9.31 -12.22
CA LEU A 71 -27.21 -8.69 -11.38
C LEU A 71 -28.45 -8.27 -12.20
N LYS A 72 -28.24 -7.74 -13.41
CA LYS A 72 -29.33 -7.39 -14.34
C LYS A 72 -30.13 -8.63 -14.78
N GLN A 73 -29.45 -9.73 -15.09
CA GLN A 73 -30.13 -11.00 -15.45
C GLN A 73 -30.95 -11.59 -14.30
N LEU A 74 -30.50 -11.40 -13.06
CA LEU A 74 -31.21 -11.82 -11.85
C LEU A 74 -32.34 -10.86 -11.43
N SER A 75 -32.63 -9.81 -12.22
CA SER A 75 -33.57 -8.74 -11.87
C SER A 75 -33.20 -7.97 -10.58
N LEU A 76 -31.92 -7.98 -10.20
CA LEU A 76 -31.36 -7.30 -9.02
C LEU A 76 -30.56 -6.04 -9.42
N TYR A 77 -31.09 -5.24 -10.36
CA TYR A 77 -30.35 -4.11 -10.91
C TYR A 77 -30.54 -2.84 -10.07
N ASN A 78 -29.45 -2.37 -9.46
CA ASN A 78 -29.37 -1.03 -8.88
C ASN A 78 -27.97 -0.48 -9.15
N ASP A 79 -27.83 0.19 -10.31
CA ASP A 79 -26.55 0.68 -10.80
C ASP A 79 -25.91 1.70 -9.82
N GLN A 80 -26.73 2.49 -9.11
CA GLN A 80 -26.23 3.39 -8.07
C GLN A 80 -25.64 2.62 -6.88
N LEU A 81 -26.36 1.62 -6.36
CA LEU A 81 -25.89 0.79 -5.25
C LEU A 81 -24.59 0.06 -5.61
N VAL A 82 -24.48 -0.46 -6.82
CA VAL A 82 -23.27 -1.14 -7.31
C VAL A 82 -22.06 -0.19 -7.30
N ILE A 83 -22.23 1.04 -7.78
CA ILE A 83 -21.16 2.05 -7.76
C ILE A 83 -20.82 2.47 -6.33
N TYR A 84 -21.81 2.70 -5.47
CA TYR A 84 -21.58 3.06 -4.06
C TYR A 84 -20.79 1.97 -3.31
N VAL A 85 -21.14 0.69 -3.52
CA VAL A 85 -20.43 -0.43 -2.91
C VAL A 85 -19.00 -0.54 -3.45
N ALA A 86 -18.81 -0.37 -4.76
CA ALA A 86 -17.47 -0.40 -5.37
C ALA A 86 -16.56 0.71 -4.82
N LEU A 87 -17.06 1.95 -4.78
CA LEU A 87 -16.31 3.11 -4.29
C LEU A 87 -16.04 3.02 -2.78
N SER A 88 -17.02 2.61 -1.97
CA SER A 88 -16.83 2.44 -0.53
C SER A 88 -15.83 1.33 -0.22
N THR A 89 -15.85 0.22 -0.96
CA THR A 89 -14.87 -0.87 -0.81
C THR A 89 -13.45 -0.40 -1.14
N LEU A 90 -13.27 0.32 -2.26
CA LEU A 90 -11.98 0.94 -2.60
C LEU A 90 -11.52 1.96 -1.54
N GLY A 91 -12.44 2.77 -1.03
CA GLY A 91 -12.15 3.76 0.02
C GLY A 91 -11.69 3.12 1.32
N ILE A 92 -12.39 2.09 1.80
CA ILE A 92 -12.00 1.34 3.01
C ILE A 92 -10.62 0.69 2.81
N MET A 93 -10.39 0.10 1.63
CA MET A 93 -9.10 -0.51 1.30
C MET A 93 -7.97 0.54 1.29
N LEU A 94 -8.18 1.69 0.66
CA LEU A 94 -7.21 2.80 0.64
C LEU A 94 -6.86 3.26 2.07
N LEU A 95 -7.87 3.49 2.91
CA LEU A 95 -7.65 3.93 4.29
C LEU A 95 -6.86 2.90 5.11
N ALA A 96 -7.20 1.62 4.98
CA ALA A 96 -6.46 0.54 5.64
C ALA A 96 -4.99 0.51 5.19
N TYR A 97 -4.73 0.64 3.89
CA TYR A 97 -3.37 0.64 3.34
C TYR A 97 -2.57 1.87 3.78
N LEU A 98 -3.17 3.06 3.83
CA LEU A 98 -2.51 4.27 4.31
C LEU A 98 -2.15 4.17 5.81
N ALA A 99 -3.01 3.57 6.62
CA ALA A 99 -2.73 3.32 8.03
C ALA A 99 -1.51 2.39 8.20
N ILE A 100 -1.47 1.29 7.46
CA ILE A 100 -0.34 0.34 7.51
C ILE A 100 0.93 0.96 6.95
N TYR A 101 0.85 1.73 5.87
CA TYR A 101 1.99 2.50 5.34
C TYR A 101 2.61 3.36 6.44
N GLY A 102 1.80 4.16 7.15
CA GLY A 102 2.29 5.02 8.23
C GLY A 102 2.95 4.26 9.37
N LEU A 103 2.41 3.10 9.76
CA LEU A 103 3.02 2.22 10.76
C LEU A 103 4.35 1.64 10.27
N THR A 104 4.37 1.16 9.04
CA THR A 104 5.53 0.49 8.43
C THR A 104 6.68 1.47 8.25
N THR A 105 6.42 2.68 7.73
CA THR A 105 7.45 3.70 7.59
C THR A 105 8.07 4.10 8.93
N LYS A 106 7.25 4.27 9.98
CA LYS A 106 7.76 4.57 11.33
C LYS A 106 8.63 3.45 11.91
N VAL A 107 8.38 2.20 11.53
CA VAL A 107 9.22 1.05 11.93
C VAL A 107 10.49 1.06 11.10
N TYR A 108 10.38 1.21 9.78
CA TYR A 108 11.52 1.26 8.86
C TYR A 108 12.51 2.37 9.26
N GLU A 109 12.04 3.61 9.45
CA GLU A 109 12.88 4.73 9.90
C GLU A 109 13.60 4.41 11.21
N ARG A 110 12.90 3.80 12.18
CA ARG A 110 13.51 3.39 13.46
C ARG A 110 14.59 2.31 13.27
N LEU A 111 14.41 1.38 12.34
CA LEU A 111 15.38 0.33 12.07
C LEU A 111 16.67 0.89 11.44
N VAL A 112 16.54 1.80 10.49
CA VAL A 112 17.69 2.46 9.85
C VAL A 112 18.46 3.34 10.82
N HIS A 113 17.77 3.99 11.76
CA HIS A 113 18.38 4.91 12.73
C HIS A 113 18.73 4.28 14.09
N ALA A 114 18.39 3.00 14.33
CA ALA A 114 18.89 2.28 15.49
C ALA A 114 20.40 2.06 15.31
N TYR A 115 21.20 2.34 16.36
CA TYR A 115 22.67 2.26 16.50
C TYR A 115 23.53 2.58 15.26
#